data_AF-A0A2Z5UCI7-F1
#
_entry.id   AF-A0A2Z5UCI7-F1
#
_cell.length_a   1.000
_cell.length_b   1.000
_cell.length_c   1.000
_cell.angle_alpha   90.00
_cell.angle_beta   90.00
_cell.angle_gamma   90.00
#
_symmetry.space_group_name_H-M   'P 1'
#
loop_
_entity.id
_entity.type
_entity.pdbx_description
1 polymer ?
#
loop_
_entity_poly.entity_id
_entity_poly.type
_entity_poly.pdbx_seq_one_letter_code
_entity_poly.pdbx_strand_id
1 'polypeptide(L)'
;MAIFISLSVTDKTTSKQDAATVRTALLEEAVGALQPIFGARGASATRIQAVLGRSPDKDATFSLSVHLHLPGQRIVAVHSKGDDLRSLARDVIDKLTSATRRHLERLAHGTEFARKRRRERLYEITTGADQRPERERSLVEARLAEIRPKLETAARRELAYLRAVSKLPTGYPEVADIVDEAIMRVIASDHGVVDAGELQIAALRELFAVIDAEIAAQQISMSAIPLDSEVPQDAEDEAEAMVEEEFYEFYQPDDHVTLADVLPVELSQTKVALDEVHVAGVVAALRDLPNLWRRVFVLRQQDLFAPKQVSEVVDRALDEIEDIFEKVSAFLDARLAEWGADSWEEIFRSKG
;
A
#
# COMPACT_ATOMS: atom_id res chain seq x y z
N MET A 1 4.17 -6.88 -16.23
CA MET A 1 3.27 -6.49 -15.13
C MET A 1 1.96 -7.23 -15.32
N ALA A 2 1.81 -8.39 -14.68
CA ALA A 2 0.69 -9.31 -14.90
C ALA A 2 -0.31 -9.21 -13.75
N ILE A 3 -1.60 -9.12 -14.07
CA ILE A 3 -2.65 -9.24 -13.06
C ILE A 3 -2.76 -10.72 -12.73
N PHE A 4 -2.40 -11.09 -11.51
CA PHE A 4 -2.56 -12.45 -11.02
C PHE A 4 -4.00 -12.64 -10.54
N ILE A 5 -4.84 -13.15 -11.44
CA ILE A 5 -6.20 -13.55 -11.11
C ILE A 5 -6.16 -14.97 -10.55
N SER A 6 -6.06 -15.12 -9.23
CA SER A 6 -6.10 -16.43 -8.57
C SER A 6 -7.54 -16.86 -8.29
N LEU A 7 -8.22 -17.44 -9.28
CA LEU A 7 -9.59 -17.88 -9.13
C LEU A 7 -9.68 -19.23 -8.39
N SER A 8 -10.18 -19.23 -7.15
CA SER A 8 -10.54 -20.45 -6.41
C SER A 8 -12.06 -20.66 -6.52
N VAL A 9 -12.49 -21.69 -7.27
CA VAL A 9 -13.90 -22.11 -7.36
C VAL A 9 -14.14 -23.23 -6.35
N THR A 10 -14.77 -22.92 -5.23
CA THR A 10 -15.16 -23.91 -4.21
C THR A 10 -16.56 -24.43 -4.52
N ASP A 11 -16.65 -25.73 -4.76
CA ASP A 11 -17.81 -26.38 -5.33
C ASP A 11 -18.57 -27.16 -4.24
N LYS A 12 -19.71 -26.64 -3.75
CA LYS A 12 -20.53 -27.34 -2.73
C LYS A 12 -21.58 -28.28 -3.37
N THR A 13 -21.95 -28.12 -4.65
CA THR A 13 -23.04 -28.91 -5.28
C THR A 13 -22.99 -29.06 -6.82
N THR A 14 -21.91 -28.65 -7.48
CA THR A 14 -21.84 -28.50 -8.95
C THR A 14 -20.88 -29.51 -9.63
N SER A 15 -21.00 -29.67 -10.95
CA SER A 15 -20.11 -30.56 -11.73
C SER A 15 -18.76 -29.88 -11.97
N LYS A 16 -17.66 -30.67 -11.98
CA LYS A 16 -16.31 -30.19 -12.36
C LYS A 16 -16.29 -29.43 -13.71
N GLN A 17 -17.20 -29.79 -14.61
CA GLN A 17 -17.33 -29.16 -15.93
C GLN A 17 -18.00 -27.78 -15.86
N ASP A 18 -18.94 -27.57 -14.94
CA ASP A 18 -19.60 -26.29 -14.70
C ASP A 18 -18.62 -25.29 -14.06
N ALA A 19 -17.83 -25.74 -13.08
CA ALA A 19 -16.77 -24.95 -12.45
C ALA A 19 -15.69 -24.49 -13.45
N ALA A 20 -15.26 -25.38 -14.37
CA ALA A 20 -14.30 -25.04 -15.42
C ALA A 20 -14.85 -24.00 -16.42
N THR A 21 -16.14 -24.12 -16.76
CA THR A 21 -16.82 -23.19 -17.67
C THR A 21 -16.94 -21.79 -17.06
N VAL A 22 -17.37 -21.69 -15.79
CA VAL A 22 -17.43 -20.42 -15.04
C VAL A 22 -16.04 -19.82 -14.88
N ARG A 23 -15.03 -20.64 -14.56
CA ARG A 23 -13.65 -20.17 -14.41
C ARG A 23 -13.13 -19.50 -15.68
N THR A 24 -13.38 -20.11 -16.83
CA THR A 24 -12.91 -19.58 -18.12
C THR A 24 -13.64 -18.29 -18.47
N ALA A 25 -14.97 -18.26 -18.28
CA ALA A 25 -15.79 -17.06 -18.51
C ALA A 25 -15.40 -15.88 -17.59
N LEU A 26 -15.16 -16.16 -16.30
CA LEU A 26 -14.72 -15.14 -15.34
C LEU A 26 -13.33 -14.58 -15.70
N LEU A 27 -12.40 -15.43 -16.13
CA LEU A 27 -11.07 -14.98 -16.54
C LEU A 27 -11.13 -14.11 -17.79
N GLU A 28 -11.88 -14.52 -18.82
CA GLU A 28 -12.06 -13.75 -20.06
C GLU A 28 -12.66 -12.36 -19.78
N GLU A 29 -13.76 -12.30 -19.02
CA GLU A 29 -14.46 -11.06 -18.71
C GLU A 29 -13.65 -10.17 -17.74
N ALA A 30 -12.98 -10.75 -16.73
CA ALA A 30 -12.14 -10.00 -15.80
C ALA A 30 -10.90 -9.38 -16.48
N VAL A 31 -10.25 -10.13 -17.38
CA VAL A 31 -9.13 -9.62 -18.18
C VAL A 31 -9.60 -8.47 -19.07
N GLY A 32 -10.76 -8.58 -19.71
CA GLY A 32 -11.31 -7.51 -20.54
C GLY A 32 -11.70 -6.24 -19.76
N ALA A 33 -12.40 -6.40 -18.64
CA ALA A 33 -13.01 -5.29 -17.92
C ALA A 33 -12.11 -4.65 -16.86
N LEU A 34 -11.37 -5.45 -16.09
CA LEU A 34 -10.61 -5.00 -14.91
C LEU A 34 -9.16 -4.66 -15.24
N GLN A 35 -8.52 -5.36 -16.19
CA GLN A 35 -7.14 -5.08 -16.58
C GLN A 35 -6.88 -3.64 -17.03
N PRO A 36 -7.69 -3.02 -17.90
CA PRO A 36 -7.46 -1.64 -18.30
C PRO A 36 -7.60 -0.67 -17.11
N ILE A 37 -8.48 -0.96 -16.16
CA ILE A 37 -8.73 -0.10 -14.98
C ILE A 37 -7.52 -0.11 -14.04
N PHE A 38 -6.96 -1.29 -13.76
CA PHE A 38 -5.79 -1.42 -12.88
C PHE A 38 -4.48 -1.01 -13.58
N GLY A 39 -4.33 -1.37 -14.86
CA GLY A 39 -3.14 -1.04 -15.66
C GLY A 39 -2.92 0.46 -15.82
N ALA A 40 -3.98 1.25 -16.01
CA ALA A 40 -3.89 2.71 -16.11
C ALA A 40 -3.42 3.39 -14.80
N ARG A 41 -3.49 2.69 -13.66
CA ARG A 41 -3.25 3.27 -12.32
C ARG A 41 -2.10 2.60 -11.56
N GLY A 42 -1.36 1.69 -12.18
CA GLY A 42 -0.18 1.05 -11.59
C GLY A 42 -0.46 0.10 -10.43
N ALA A 43 -1.72 -0.28 -10.20
CA ALA A 43 -2.09 -1.23 -9.16
C ALA A 43 -1.59 -2.63 -9.54
N SER A 44 -0.78 -3.23 -8.65
CA SER A 44 -0.16 -4.53 -8.87
C SER A 44 -0.73 -5.53 -7.88
N ALA A 45 -1.29 -6.62 -8.41
CA ALA A 45 -1.89 -7.76 -7.70
C ALA A 45 -3.25 -7.48 -7.02
N THR A 46 -4.31 -7.90 -7.70
CA THR A 46 -5.69 -7.89 -7.20
C THR A 46 -6.18 -9.34 -7.18
N ARG A 47 -6.49 -9.88 -6.01
CA ARG A 47 -6.96 -11.27 -5.87
C ARG A 47 -8.47 -11.31 -6.09
N ILE A 48 -8.92 -12.18 -7.01
CA ILE A 48 -10.35 -12.47 -7.25
C ILE A 48 -10.62 -13.89 -6.75
N GLN A 49 -11.51 -14.05 -5.78
CA GLN A 49 -12.01 -15.35 -5.34
C GLN A 49 -13.48 -15.50 -5.77
N ALA A 50 -13.90 -16.68 -6.20
CA ALA A 50 -15.25 -16.88 -6.74
C ALA A 50 -15.87 -18.18 -6.24
N VAL A 51 -16.97 -18.12 -5.51
CA VAL A 51 -17.70 -19.28 -4.99
C VAL A 51 -18.92 -19.53 -5.85
N LEU A 52 -19.04 -20.75 -6.39
CA LEU A 52 -20.19 -21.20 -7.17
C LEU A 52 -21.02 -22.18 -6.32
N GLY A 53 -22.30 -21.87 -6.14
CA GLY A 53 -23.26 -22.75 -5.49
C GLY A 53 -24.45 -23.04 -6.40
N ARG A 54 -25.02 -24.23 -6.32
CA ARG A 54 -26.26 -24.59 -7.02
C ARG A 54 -27.40 -24.80 -6.01
N SER A 55 -28.54 -24.17 -6.26
CA SER A 55 -29.73 -24.34 -5.43
C SER A 55 -30.32 -25.76 -5.59
N PRO A 56 -30.76 -26.42 -4.49
CA PRO A 56 -31.41 -27.73 -4.55
C PRO A 56 -32.88 -27.69 -5.00
N ASP A 57 -33.44 -26.49 -5.19
CA ASP A 57 -34.86 -26.32 -5.55
C ASP A 57 -35.14 -26.58 -7.04
N LYS A 58 -36.41 -26.81 -7.39
CA LYS A 58 -36.84 -27.32 -8.73
C LYS A 58 -36.42 -26.47 -9.94
N ASP A 59 -36.09 -25.21 -9.74
CA ASP A 59 -35.50 -24.33 -10.74
C ASP A 59 -33.99 -24.29 -10.49
N ALA A 60 -33.22 -24.99 -11.32
CA ALA A 60 -31.78 -25.19 -11.21
C ALA A 60 -30.97 -23.89 -11.37
N THR A 61 -31.12 -23.00 -10.40
CA THR A 61 -30.51 -21.69 -10.31
C THR A 61 -29.11 -21.83 -9.74
N PHE A 62 -28.14 -21.28 -10.45
CA PHE A 62 -26.78 -21.12 -9.96
C PHE A 62 -26.68 -19.82 -9.18
N SER A 63 -25.80 -19.81 -8.19
CA SER A 63 -25.45 -18.66 -7.38
C SER A 63 -23.94 -18.47 -7.44
N LEU A 64 -23.49 -17.25 -7.68
CA LEU A 64 -22.09 -16.91 -7.81
C LEU A 64 -21.78 -15.73 -6.90
N SER A 65 -20.88 -15.95 -5.95
CA SER A 65 -20.33 -14.92 -5.07
C SER A 65 -18.87 -14.67 -5.44
N VAL A 66 -18.50 -13.43 -5.75
CA VAL A 66 -17.13 -13.07 -6.12
C VAL A 66 -16.60 -11.98 -5.19
N HIS A 67 -15.40 -12.22 -4.68
CA HIS A 67 -14.66 -11.32 -3.81
C HIS A 67 -13.45 -10.74 -4.55
N LEU A 68 -13.31 -9.42 -4.53
CA LEU A 68 -12.16 -8.70 -5.08
C LEU A 68 -11.45 -7.91 -3.97
N HIS A 69 -10.16 -8.16 -3.80
CA HIS A 69 -9.31 -7.36 -2.90
C HIS A 69 -8.81 -6.11 -3.61
N LEU A 70 -9.43 -4.97 -3.34
CA LEU A 70 -9.05 -3.68 -3.92
C LEU A 70 -7.89 -3.01 -3.16
N PRO A 71 -7.14 -2.12 -3.84
CA PRO A 71 -6.14 -1.30 -3.19
C PRO A 71 -6.74 -0.46 -2.04
N GLY A 72 -5.99 -0.31 -0.95
CA GLY A 72 -6.46 0.33 0.29
C GLY A 72 -7.18 -0.60 1.26
N GLN A 73 -6.89 -1.91 1.22
CA GLN A 73 -7.45 -2.94 2.12
C GLN A 73 -8.98 -3.09 2.08
N ARG A 74 -9.64 -2.70 0.97
CA ARG A 74 -11.09 -2.89 0.81
C ARG A 74 -11.36 -4.20 0.08
N ILE A 75 -12.25 -5.02 0.64
CA ILE A 75 -12.81 -6.18 -0.04
C ILE A 75 -14.16 -5.76 -0.63
N VAL A 76 -14.39 -6.11 -1.90
CA VAL A 76 -15.69 -5.97 -2.56
C VAL A 76 -16.24 -7.36 -2.81
N ALA A 77 -17.37 -7.67 -2.16
CA ALA A 77 -18.15 -8.87 -2.41
C ALA A 77 -19.30 -8.53 -3.36
N VAL A 78 -19.53 -9.38 -4.36
CA VAL A 78 -20.67 -9.27 -5.28
C VAL A 78 -21.34 -10.62 -5.39
N HIS A 79 -22.65 -10.65 -5.23
CA HIS A 79 -23.48 -11.84 -5.38
C HIS A 79 -24.42 -11.72 -6.58
N SER A 80 -24.60 -12.81 -7.33
CA SER A 80 -25.65 -12.91 -8.34
C SER A 80 -26.22 -14.33 -8.40
N LYS A 81 -27.46 -14.45 -8.90
CA LYS A 81 -28.15 -15.72 -9.13
C LYS A 81 -28.70 -15.75 -10.55
N GLY A 82 -28.66 -16.91 -11.19
CA GLY A 82 -29.16 -17.08 -12.56
C GLY A 82 -29.05 -18.50 -13.08
N ASP A 83 -29.70 -18.75 -14.22
CA ASP A 83 -29.83 -20.09 -14.79
C ASP A 83 -28.71 -20.43 -15.78
N ASP A 84 -28.00 -19.41 -16.29
CA ASP A 84 -26.89 -19.57 -17.23
C ASP A 84 -25.57 -19.07 -16.63
N LEU A 85 -24.56 -19.94 -16.66
CA LEU A 85 -23.25 -19.73 -16.04
C LEU A 85 -22.46 -18.58 -16.69
N ARG A 86 -22.59 -18.39 -18.01
CA ARG A 86 -21.86 -17.31 -18.72
C ARG A 86 -22.47 -15.94 -18.47
N SER A 87 -23.80 -15.83 -18.53
CA SER A 87 -24.48 -14.58 -18.19
C SER A 87 -24.29 -14.20 -16.72
N LEU A 88 -24.25 -15.20 -15.82
CA LEU A 88 -23.94 -15.01 -14.40
C LEU A 88 -22.52 -14.46 -14.19
N ALA A 89 -21.52 -15.04 -14.87
CA ALA A 89 -20.14 -14.54 -14.81
C ALA A 89 -20.03 -13.09 -15.30
N ARG A 90 -20.70 -12.75 -16.40
CA ARG A 90 -20.72 -11.39 -16.94
C ARG A 90 -21.38 -10.39 -15.98
N ASP A 91 -22.56 -10.71 -15.45
CA ASP A 91 -23.28 -9.83 -14.52
C ASP A 91 -22.47 -9.55 -13.25
N VAL A 92 -21.82 -10.56 -12.68
CA VAL A 92 -20.97 -10.39 -11.49
C VAL A 92 -19.74 -9.54 -11.81
N ILE A 93 -19.09 -9.74 -12.96
CA ILE A 93 -17.95 -8.91 -13.39
C ILE A 93 -18.38 -7.46 -13.67
N ASP A 94 -19.55 -7.23 -14.26
CA ASP A 94 -20.08 -5.88 -14.50
C ASP A 94 -20.34 -5.14 -13.19
N LYS A 95 -20.99 -5.80 -12.24
CA LYS A 95 -21.23 -5.27 -10.89
C LYS A 95 -19.91 -4.98 -10.17
N LEU A 96 -18.95 -5.90 -10.24
CA LEU A 96 -17.64 -5.78 -9.62
C LEU A 96 -16.78 -4.70 -10.28
N THR A 97 -16.91 -4.51 -11.60
CA THR A 97 -16.30 -3.40 -12.35
C THR A 97 -16.89 -2.06 -11.93
N SER A 98 -18.21 -1.96 -11.81
CA SER A 98 -18.89 -0.75 -11.32
C SER A 98 -18.48 -0.40 -9.90
N ALA A 99 -18.46 -1.38 -8.99
CA ALA A 99 -18.01 -1.21 -7.61
C ALA A 99 -16.53 -0.79 -7.52
N THR A 100 -15.67 -1.37 -8.37
CA THR A 100 -14.26 -1.01 -8.49
C THR A 100 -14.09 0.42 -8.97
N ARG A 101 -14.80 0.85 -10.02
CA ARG A 101 -14.77 2.24 -10.51
C ARG A 101 -15.22 3.22 -9.43
N ARG A 102 -16.34 2.95 -8.76
CA ARG A 102 -16.83 3.79 -7.65
C ARG A 102 -15.82 3.89 -6.50
N HIS A 103 -15.13 2.81 -6.14
CA HIS A 103 -14.09 2.84 -5.10
C HIS A 103 -12.87 3.65 -5.53
N LEU A 104 -12.43 3.48 -6.77
CA LEU A 104 -11.31 4.21 -7.35
C LEU A 104 -11.62 5.69 -7.60
N GLU A 105 -12.87 6.03 -7.89
CA GLU A 105 -13.39 7.41 -7.93
C GLU A 105 -13.43 8.01 -6.52
N ARG A 106 -13.89 7.26 -5.50
CA ARG A 106 -13.83 7.71 -4.10
C ARG A 106 -12.41 8.01 -3.66
N LEU A 107 -11.43 7.16 -4.01
CA LEU A 107 -10.01 7.42 -3.76
C LEU A 107 -9.51 8.71 -4.44
N ALA A 108 -10.00 8.99 -5.66
CA ALA A 108 -9.64 10.21 -6.38
C ALA A 108 -10.31 11.46 -5.79
N HIS A 109 -11.60 11.38 -5.44
CA HIS A 109 -12.37 12.49 -4.88
C HIS A 109 -12.08 12.76 -3.39
N GLY A 110 -11.55 11.78 -2.65
CA GLY A 110 -11.05 11.99 -1.27
C GLY A 110 -9.95 13.05 -1.17
N THR A 111 -9.27 13.35 -2.28
CA THR A 111 -8.29 14.42 -2.37
C THR A 111 -8.89 15.81 -2.12
N GLU A 112 -10.16 16.06 -2.46
CA GLU A 112 -10.79 17.36 -2.25
C GLU A 112 -11.04 17.64 -0.75
N PHE A 113 -11.52 16.63 -0.02
CA PHE A 113 -11.71 16.70 1.42
C PHE A 113 -10.38 16.80 2.16
N ALA A 114 -9.36 16.04 1.74
CA ALA A 114 -8.02 16.13 2.30
C ALA A 114 -7.39 17.51 2.06
N ARG A 115 -7.53 18.08 0.85
CA ARG A 115 -7.09 19.45 0.54
C ARG A 115 -7.76 20.49 1.43
N LYS A 116 -9.06 20.33 1.72
CA LYS A 116 -9.78 21.24 2.63
C LYS A 116 -9.24 21.14 4.06
N ARG A 117 -9.12 19.93 4.61
CA ARG A 117 -8.54 19.70 5.95
C ARG A 117 -7.12 20.24 6.06
N ARG A 118 -6.30 20.06 5.02
CA ARG A 118 -4.96 20.61 4.97
C ARG A 118 -4.95 22.14 5.04
N ARG A 119 -5.83 22.80 4.28
CA ARG A 119 -5.96 24.28 4.35
C ARG A 119 -6.36 24.75 5.75
N GLU A 120 -7.25 24.02 6.40
CA GLU A 120 -7.66 24.32 7.79
C GLU A 120 -6.47 24.19 8.75
N ARG A 121 -5.71 23.09 8.69
CA ARG A 121 -4.48 22.92 9.50
C ARG A 121 -3.45 24.01 9.23
N LEU A 122 -3.20 24.35 7.97
CA LEU A 122 -2.25 25.42 7.60
C LEU A 122 -2.71 26.78 8.14
N TYR A 123 -4.01 27.06 8.11
CA TYR A 123 -4.56 28.29 8.67
C TYR A 123 -4.37 28.37 10.19
N GLU A 124 -4.63 27.26 10.90
CA GLU A 124 -4.40 27.16 12.36
C GLU A 124 -2.92 27.40 12.72
N ILE A 125 -2.00 26.76 11.98
CA ILE A 125 -0.56 26.92 12.17
C ILE A 125 -0.13 28.37 11.90
N THR A 126 -0.61 28.97 10.80
CA THR A 126 -0.24 30.34 10.41
C THR A 126 -0.74 31.37 11.43
N THR A 127 -1.92 31.15 12.01
CA THR A 127 -2.51 32.05 13.01
C THR A 127 -1.76 31.98 14.34
N GLY A 128 -1.11 30.85 14.66
CA GLY A 128 -0.31 30.66 15.88
C GLY A 128 1.16 31.12 15.78
N ALA A 129 1.72 31.21 14.57
CA ALA A 129 3.16 31.41 14.35
C ALA A 129 3.69 32.83 14.69
N ASP A 130 2.84 33.77 15.15
CA ASP A 130 3.15 35.20 15.08
C ASP A 130 3.77 35.87 16.33
N GLN A 131 4.48 35.13 17.19
CA GLN A 131 5.03 35.66 18.46
C GLN A 131 6.57 35.80 18.60
N ARG A 132 7.38 35.60 17.56
CA ARG A 132 8.86 35.58 17.63
C ARG A 132 9.53 36.82 17.03
N PRO A 133 10.68 37.28 17.59
CA PRO A 133 11.50 38.31 16.94
C PRO A 133 11.93 37.92 15.52
N GLU A 134 11.78 38.84 14.58
CA GLU A 134 12.01 38.62 13.14
C GLU A 134 13.39 38.04 12.80
N ARG A 135 14.43 38.44 13.54
CA ARG A 135 15.81 37.96 13.33
C ARG A 135 16.00 36.47 13.60
N GLU A 136 15.33 35.92 14.63
CA GLU A 136 15.44 34.50 14.96
C GLU A 136 14.68 33.64 13.96
N ARG A 137 13.51 34.12 13.50
CA ARG A 137 12.74 33.47 12.44
C ARG A 137 13.55 33.35 11.16
N SER A 138 14.16 34.44 10.70
CA SER A 138 14.96 34.43 9.47
C SER A 138 16.15 33.47 9.54
N LEU A 139 16.77 33.31 10.71
CA LEU A 139 17.87 32.35 10.88
C LEU A 139 17.38 30.90 10.77
N VAL A 140 16.28 30.57 11.45
CA VAL A 140 15.66 29.23 11.39
C VAL A 140 15.20 28.93 9.96
N GLU A 141 14.55 29.88 9.29
CA GLU A 141 14.12 29.74 7.89
C GLU A 141 15.30 29.49 6.94
N ALA A 142 16.42 30.22 7.11
CA ALA A 142 17.62 30.00 6.31
C ALA A 142 18.20 28.58 6.50
N ARG A 143 18.24 28.08 7.75
CA ARG A 143 18.68 26.71 8.03
C ARG A 143 17.71 25.65 7.50
N LEU A 144 16.40 25.90 7.59
CA LEU A 144 15.39 25.03 6.99
C LEU A 144 15.51 24.97 5.47
N ALA A 145 15.86 26.09 4.83
CA ALA A 145 16.13 26.13 3.40
C ALA A 145 17.35 25.28 3.01
N GLU A 146 18.41 25.25 3.84
CA GLU A 146 19.59 24.41 3.62
C GLU A 146 19.27 22.91 3.69
N ILE A 147 18.40 22.48 4.63
CA ILE A 147 18.03 21.07 4.80
C ILE A 147 16.86 20.61 3.90
N ARG A 148 16.15 21.55 3.26
CA ARG A 148 14.97 21.28 2.41
C ARG A 148 15.19 20.15 1.38
N PRO A 149 16.32 20.07 0.64
CA PRO A 149 16.53 18.98 -0.32
C PRO A 149 16.55 17.57 0.31
N LYS A 150 17.04 17.46 1.55
CA LYS A 150 17.02 16.19 2.30
C LYS A 150 15.58 15.80 2.67
N LEU A 151 14.78 16.78 3.13
CA LEU A 151 13.37 16.58 3.45
C LEU A 151 12.57 16.16 2.21
N GLU A 152 12.80 16.80 1.05
CA GLU A 152 12.16 16.41 -0.20
C GLU A 152 12.51 14.99 -0.63
N THR A 153 13.76 14.57 -0.42
CA THR A 153 14.20 13.21 -0.75
C THR A 153 13.50 12.19 0.15
N ALA A 154 13.42 12.45 1.45
CA ALA A 154 12.69 11.61 2.40
C ALA A 154 11.19 11.54 2.08
N ALA A 155 10.54 12.68 1.82
CA ALA A 155 9.13 12.75 1.45
C ALA A 155 8.85 12.01 0.12
N ARG A 156 9.67 12.22 -0.92
CA ARG A 156 9.50 11.56 -2.22
C ARG A 156 9.55 10.04 -2.09
N ARG A 157 10.51 9.53 -1.31
CA ARG A 157 10.68 8.11 -1.02
C ARG A 157 9.48 7.55 -0.25
N GLU A 158 9.06 8.19 0.85
CA GLU A 158 7.94 7.70 1.65
C GLU A 158 6.61 7.76 0.90
N LEU A 159 6.35 8.83 0.14
CA LEU A 159 5.17 8.92 -0.72
C LEU A 159 5.19 7.86 -1.82
N ALA A 160 6.35 7.52 -2.39
CA ALA A 160 6.45 6.44 -3.37
C ALA A 160 6.03 5.09 -2.76
N TYR A 161 6.51 4.77 -1.55
CA TYR A 161 6.08 3.56 -0.84
C TYR A 161 4.58 3.55 -0.55
N LEU A 162 4.04 4.65 -0.01
CA LEU A 162 2.61 4.73 0.34
C LEU A 162 1.70 4.65 -0.88
N ARG A 163 2.13 5.19 -2.03
CA ARG A 163 1.43 5.07 -3.31
C ARG A 163 1.51 3.65 -3.86
N ALA A 164 2.66 3.00 -3.75
CA ALA A 164 2.82 1.60 -4.17
C ALA A 164 1.90 0.65 -3.37
N VAL A 165 1.67 0.93 -2.09
CA VAL A 165 0.73 0.18 -1.22
C VAL A 165 -0.71 0.75 -1.31
N SER A 166 -0.94 1.77 -2.14
CA SER A 166 -2.23 2.45 -2.31
C SER A 166 -2.85 2.97 -1.00
N LYS A 167 -2.01 3.33 -0.02
CA LYS A 167 -2.44 4.07 1.18
C LYS A 167 -2.70 5.55 0.86
N LEU A 168 -2.09 6.07 -0.20
CA LEU A 168 -2.29 7.41 -0.71
C LEU A 168 -2.53 7.38 -2.23
N PRO A 169 -3.33 8.31 -2.78
CA PRO A 169 -3.59 8.38 -4.21
C PRO A 169 -2.35 8.82 -5.01
N THR A 170 -2.33 8.47 -6.30
CA THR A 170 -1.27 8.90 -7.22
C THR A 170 -1.34 10.41 -7.41
N GLY A 171 -0.24 11.10 -7.09
CA GLY A 171 -0.12 12.56 -7.29
C GLY A 171 -0.67 13.43 -6.17
N TYR A 172 -1.25 12.86 -5.10
CA TYR A 172 -1.63 13.64 -3.91
C TYR A 172 -1.37 12.85 -2.61
N PRO A 173 -0.85 13.49 -1.55
CA PRO A 173 -0.29 14.85 -1.50
C PRO A 173 0.98 14.99 -2.36
N GLU A 174 1.31 16.21 -2.77
CA GLU A 174 2.57 16.48 -3.48
C GLU A 174 3.76 16.55 -2.50
N VAL A 175 4.98 16.40 -3.01
CA VAL A 175 6.19 16.46 -2.16
C VAL A 175 6.32 17.84 -1.52
N ALA A 176 6.13 18.90 -2.30
CA ALA A 176 6.18 20.28 -1.80
C ALA A 176 5.13 20.50 -0.71
N ASP A 177 3.92 19.97 -0.90
CA ASP A 177 2.84 20.12 0.06
C ASP A 177 3.20 19.63 1.46
N ILE A 178 3.81 18.44 1.52
CA ILE A 178 4.24 17.80 2.76
C ILE A 178 5.41 18.55 3.39
N VAL A 179 6.41 18.90 2.58
CA VAL A 179 7.63 19.57 3.06
C VAL A 179 7.31 20.98 3.58
N ASP A 180 6.48 21.73 2.87
CA ASP A 180 6.12 23.09 3.27
C ASP A 180 5.27 23.07 4.55
N GLU A 181 4.32 22.14 4.70
CA GLU A 181 3.56 21.99 5.95
C GLU A 181 4.47 21.58 7.12
N ALA A 182 5.43 20.67 6.91
CA ALA A 182 6.39 20.27 7.93
C ALA A 182 7.28 21.45 8.37
N ILE A 183 7.83 22.21 7.41
CA ILE A 183 8.61 23.42 7.68
C ILE A 183 7.79 24.43 8.48
N MET A 184 6.54 24.67 8.09
CA MET A 184 5.66 25.58 8.82
C MET A 184 5.38 25.13 10.26
N ARG A 185 5.22 23.81 10.50
CA ARG A 185 5.07 23.28 11.86
C ARG A 185 6.33 23.46 12.69
N VAL A 186 7.52 23.28 12.10
CA VAL A 186 8.80 23.53 12.79
C VAL A 186 8.96 25.01 13.11
N ILE A 187 8.59 25.92 12.20
CA ILE A 187 8.65 27.37 12.44
C ILE A 187 7.66 27.80 13.53
N ALA A 188 6.46 27.21 13.53
CA ALA A 188 5.43 27.48 14.53
C ALA A 188 5.76 26.85 15.90
N SER A 189 6.54 25.77 15.91
CA SER A 189 7.06 25.16 17.13
C SER A 189 8.18 26.02 17.71
N ASP A 190 8.21 26.18 19.03
CA ASP A 190 9.23 26.97 19.72
C ASP A 190 10.57 26.22 19.80
N HIS A 191 11.15 25.95 18.65
CA HIS A 191 12.51 25.46 18.52
C HIS A 191 13.42 26.69 18.64
N GLY A 192 14.16 26.79 19.76
CA GLY A 192 15.03 27.91 20.14
C GLY A 192 16.17 28.23 19.14
N VAL A 193 17.35 28.62 19.61
CA VAL A 193 18.54 28.73 18.74
C VAL A 193 19.07 27.31 18.51
N VAL A 194 18.70 26.72 17.37
CA VAL A 194 18.84 25.26 17.15
C VAL A 194 19.99 24.95 16.21
N ASP A 195 20.78 23.93 16.56
CA ASP A 195 21.80 23.33 15.71
C ASP A 195 21.18 22.76 14.42
N ALA A 196 21.93 22.73 13.32
CA ALA A 196 21.42 22.24 12.04
C ALA A 196 20.96 20.77 12.11
N GLY A 197 21.62 19.94 12.93
CA GLY A 197 21.25 18.54 13.14
C GLY A 197 19.95 18.37 13.92
N GLU A 198 19.80 19.11 15.02
CA GLU A 198 18.57 19.13 15.84
C GLU A 198 17.37 19.62 15.02
N LEU A 199 17.57 20.64 14.20
CA LEU A 199 16.54 21.17 13.32
C LEU A 199 16.14 20.16 12.23
N GLN A 200 17.12 19.39 11.71
CA GLN A 200 16.84 18.32 10.76
C GLN A 200 16.00 17.19 11.41
N ILE A 201 16.29 16.83 12.66
CA ILE A 201 15.53 15.84 13.42
C ILE A 201 14.09 16.32 13.64
N ALA A 202 13.93 17.56 14.11
CA ALA A 202 12.61 18.16 14.31
C ALA A 202 11.79 18.21 13.02
N ALA A 203 12.41 18.61 11.90
CA ALA A 203 11.75 18.68 10.61
C ALA A 203 11.36 17.31 10.04
N LEU A 204 12.19 16.27 10.24
CA LEU A 204 11.84 14.91 9.84
C LEU A 204 10.68 14.34 10.68
N ARG A 205 10.66 14.63 11.99
CA ARG A 205 9.55 14.25 12.86
C ARG A 205 8.23 14.86 12.38
N GLU A 206 8.23 16.18 12.15
CA GLU A 206 7.04 16.87 11.64
C GLU A 206 6.63 16.37 10.25
N LEU A 207 7.59 16.09 9.37
CA LEU A 207 7.33 15.53 8.05
C LEU A 207 6.60 14.18 8.12
N PHE A 208 7.03 13.27 8.98
CA PHE A 208 6.32 11.99 9.18
C PHE A 208 4.95 12.18 9.82
N ALA A 209 4.81 13.10 10.78
CA ALA A 209 3.53 13.42 11.38
C ALA A 209 2.52 14.01 10.37
N VAL A 210 2.97 14.86 9.44
CA VAL A 210 2.13 15.37 8.35
C VAL A 210 1.69 14.22 7.43
N ILE A 211 2.61 13.33 7.05
CA ILE A 211 2.27 12.16 6.21
C ILE A 211 1.24 11.27 6.90
N ASP A 212 1.41 10.99 8.19
CA ASP A 212 0.48 10.15 8.95
C ASP A 212 -0.89 10.82 9.10
N ALA A 213 -0.94 12.14 9.27
CA ALA A 213 -2.19 12.90 9.26
C ALA A 213 -2.89 12.85 7.89
N GLU A 214 -2.15 12.86 6.77
CA GLU A 214 -2.71 12.68 5.43
C GLU A 214 -3.27 11.26 5.24
N ILE A 215 -2.56 10.23 5.69
CA ILE A 215 -3.06 8.85 5.67
C ILE A 215 -4.38 8.75 6.46
N ALA A 216 -4.41 9.29 7.69
CA ALA A 216 -5.60 9.28 8.52
C ALA A 216 -6.77 10.07 7.89
N ALA A 217 -6.48 11.22 7.28
CA ALA A 217 -7.48 12.01 6.56
C ALA A 217 -8.07 11.25 5.37
N GLN A 218 -7.24 10.52 4.61
CA GLN A 218 -7.68 9.67 3.52
C GLN A 218 -8.53 8.51 4.03
N GLN A 219 -8.12 7.83 5.10
CA GLN A 219 -8.90 6.74 5.68
C GLN A 219 -10.31 7.18 6.10
N ILE A 220 -10.42 8.34 6.77
CA ILE A 220 -11.72 8.90 7.17
C ILE A 220 -12.59 9.22 5.94
N SER A 221 -12.00 9.77 4.88
CA SER A 221 -12.73 10.04 3.63
C SER A 221 -13.17 8.75 2.93
N MET A 222 -12.41 7.66 3.07
CA MET A 222 -12.69 6.37 2.47
C MET A 222 -13.72 5.54 3.25
N SER A 223 -13.77 5.72 4.58
CA SER A 223 -14.75 5.07 5.46
C SER A 223 -16.10 5.80 5.50
N ALA A 224 -16.20 7.01 4.96
CA ALA A 224 -17.46 7.75 4.91
C ALA A 224 -18.46 7.07 3.98
N ILE A 225 -19.58 6.60 4.54
CA ILE A 225 -20.69 6.00 3.82
C ILE A 225 -21.64 7.12 3.35
N PRO A 226 -21.96 7.23 2.04
CA PRO A 226 -22.92 8.22 1.55
C PRO A 226 -24.30 8.04 2.19
N LEU A 227 -24.95 9.14 2.55
CA LEU A 227 -26.30 9.10 3.18
C LEU A 227 -27.36 8.43 2.30
N ASP A 228 -27.18 8.48 0.97
CA ASP A 228 -28.10 7.87 0.00
C ASP A 228 -27.72 6.43 -0.38
N SER A 229 -26.72 5.83 0.28
CA SER A 229 -26.36 4.43 0.01
C SER A 229 -27.30 3.47 0.73
N GLU A 230 -27.68 2.40 0.03
CA GLU A 230 -28.48 1.31 0.60
C GLU A 230 -27.76 0.74 1.82
N VAL A 231 -28.52 0.54 2.91
CA VAL A 231 -28.00 -0.03 4.15
C VAL A 231 -27.51 -1.45 3.85
N PRO A 232 -26.25 -1.80 4.15
CA PRO A 232 -25.77 -3.18 4.04
C PRO A 232 -26.65 -4.12 4.86
N GLN A 233 -26.85 -5.35 4.39
CA GLN A 233 -27.44 -6.41 5.23
C GLN A 233 -26.55 -6.64 6.46
N ASP A 234 -27.14 -7.01 7.60
CA ASP A 234 -26.48 -7.01 8.91
C ASP A 234 -25.15 -7.78 8.89
N ALA A 235 -24.12 -7.18 9.51
CA ALA A 235 -22.76 -7.73 9.55
C ALA A 235 -22.66 -9.07 10.31
N GLU A 236 -23.67 -9.41 11.12
CA GLU A 236 -23.78 -10.74 11.76
C GLU A 236 -24.05 -11.84 10.73
N ASP A 237 -24.88 -11.59 9.71
CA ASP A 237 -25.16 -12.57 8.65
C ASP A 237 -23.93 -12.80 7.75
N GLU A 238 -23.10 -11.78 7.54
CA GLU A 238 -21.82 -11.90 6.81
C GLU A 238 -20.72 -12.59 7.64
N ALA A 239 -20.65 -12.32 8.95
CA ALA A 239 -19.66 -12.91 9.84
C ALA A 239 -19.94 -14.39 10.15
N GLU A 240 -21.21 -14.79 10.31
CA GLU A 240 -21.58 -16.20 10.50
C GLU A 240 -21.22 -17.07 9.28
N ALA A 241 -21.27 -16.50 8.06
CA ALA A 241 -20.77 -17.16 6.86
C ALA A 241 -19.23 -17.30 6.84
N MET A 242 -18.50 -16.36 7.45
CA MET A 242 -17.03 -16.33 7.47
C MET A 242 -16.41 -17.25 8.53
N VAL A 243 -17.13 -17.60 9.60
CA VAL A 243 -16.60 -18.43 10.69
C VAL A 243 -16.51 -19.92 10.31
N GLU A 244 -17.29 -20.39 9.33
CA GLU A 244 -17.15 -21.75 8.79
C GLU A 244 -15.92 -21.92 7.86
N GLU A 245 -15.15 -20.86 7.59
CA GLU A 245 -14.09 -20.81 6.57
C GLU A 245 -12.66 -21.07 7.11
N GLU A 246 -12.47 -21.31 8.41
CA GLU A 246 -11.13 -21.41 9.02
C GLU A 246 -10.43 -22.78 8.87
N PHE A 247 -10.98 -23.73 8.11
CA PHE A 247 -10.32 -25.00 7.84
C PHE A 247 -9.91 -25.08 6.36
N TYR A 248 -8.62 -25.37 6.12
CA TYR A 248 -8.01 -25.83 4.84
C TYR A 248 -7.14 -24.85 4.02
N GLU A 249 -6.22 -24.12 4.66
CA GLU A 249 -5.13 -23.39 3.97
C GLU A 249 -3.90 -24.27 3.57
N PHE A 250 -4.00 -25.61 3.50
CA PHE A 250 -2.83 -26.49 3.34
C PHE A 250 -2.79 -27.31 2.03
N TYR A 251 -2.99 -26.70 0.86
CA TYR A 251 -2.66 -27.38 -0.40
C TYR A 251 -1.85 -26.49 -1.35
N GLN A 252 -0.55 -26.77 -1.43
CA GLN A 252 0.35 -26.29 -2.49
C GLN A 252 0.51 -27.42 -3.51
N PRO A 253 0.24 -27.21 -4.82
CA PRO A 253 0.56 -28.21 -5.83
C PRO A 253 2.07 -28.20 -6.10
N ASP A 254 2.69 -29.39 -6.14
CA ASP A 254 4.12 -29.56 -6.40
C ASP A 254 4.54 -28.93 -7.75
N ASP A 255 5.62 -28.13 -7.73
CA ASP A 255 6.20 -27.48 -8.90
C ASP A 255 6.81 -28.49 -9.91
N HIS A 256 6.51 -28.34 -11.20
CA HIS A 256 7.18 -29.09 -12.28
C HIS A 256 8.27 -28.24 -12.94
N VAL A 257 9.46 -28.84 -13.11
CA VAL A 257 10.61 -28.25 -13.82
C VAL A 257 10.25 -27.95 -15.27
N THR A 258 10.53 -26.73 -15.72
CA THR A 258 10.29 -26.27 -17.09
C THR A 258 11.59 -26.15 -17.89
N LEU A 259 11.50 -26.13 -19.22
CA LEU A 259 12.66 -25.98 -20.12
C LEU A 259 13.45 -24.67 -19.91
N ALA A 260 12.85 -23.68 -19.24
CA ALA A 260 13.52 -22.45 -18.84
C ALA A 260 14.55 -22.67 -17.71
N ASP A 261 14.42 -23.75 -16.93
CA ASP A 261 15.29 -24.07 -15.79
C ASP A 261 16.59 -24.78 -16.22
N VAL A 262 16.71 -25.15 -17.51
CA VAL A 262 17.83 -25.95 -18.05
C VAL A 262 18.73 -25.14 -19.01
N LEU A 263 18.31 -23.93 -19.40
CA LEU A 263 19.08 -23.12 -20.34
C LEU A 263 20.08 -22.20 -19.60
N PRO A 264 21.40 -22.36 -19.82
CA PRO A 264 22.39 -21.45 -19.25
C PRO A 264 22.31 -20.11 -19.99
N VAL A 265 21.95 -19.05 -19.26
CA VAL A 265 22.00 -17.68 -19.78
C VAL A 265 23.43 -17.17 -19.61
N GLU A 266 24.15 -17.01 -20.72
CA GLU A 266 25.47 -16.35 -20.73
C GLU A 266 25.31 -14.85 -20.47
N LEU A 267 25.35 -14.45 -19.20
CA LEU A 267 25.39 -13.04 -18.80
C LEU A 267 26.85 -12.60 -18.73
N SER A 268 27.30 -11.83 -19.73
CA SER A 268 28.65 -11.24 -19.77
C SER A 268 28.67 -9.72 -19.55
N GLN A 269 27.66 -9.15 -18.88
CA GLN A 269 27.57 -7.71 -18.54
C GLN A 269 27.07 -7.46 -17.10
N THR A 270 27.27 -8.45 -16.21
CA THR A 270 26.28 -8.82 -15.19
C THR A 270 26.35 -8.04 -13.88
N LYS A 271 27.51 -7.54 -13.43
CA LYS A 271 27.62 -7.01 -12.05
C LYS A 271 26.79 -5.75 -11.79
N VAL A 272 26.82 -4.76 -12.68
CA VAL A 272 26.11 -3.49 -12.47
C VAL A 272 24.58 -3.68 -12.55
N ALA A 273 24.12 -4.52 -13.47
CA ALA A 273 22.69 -4.83 -13.58
C ALA A 273 22.19 -5.71 -12.42
N LEU A 274 23.02 -6.64 -11.92
CA LEU A 274 22.66 -7.50 -10.79
C LEU A 274 22.54 -6.70 -9.49
N ASP A 275 23.43 -5.73 -9.26
CA ASP A 275 23.36 -4.83 -8.09
C ASP A 275 22.11 -3.94 -8.11
N GLU A 276 21.67 -3.47 -9.29
CA GLU A 276 20.41 -2.72 -9.42
C GLU A 276 19.18 -3.62 -9.17
N VAL A 277 19.22 -4.88 -9.61
CA VAL A 277 18.17 -5.87 -9.35
C VAL A 277 18.07 -6.19 -7.86
N HIS A 278 19.20 -6.36 -7.17
CA HIS A 278 19.23 -6.62 -5.72
C HIS A 278 18.70 -5.43 -4.91
N VAL A 279 19.07 -4.20 -5.28
CA VAL A 279 18.51 -2.98 -4.64
C VAL A 279 17.01 -2.85 -4.91
N ALA A 280 16.56 -3.15 -6.13
CA ALA A 280 15.12 -3.19 -6.44
C ALA A 280 14.39 -4.25 -5.60
N GLY A 281 15.03 -5.40 -5.34
CA GLY A 281 14.58 -6.42 -4.41
C GLY A 281 14.38 -5.86 -3.01
N VAL A 282 15.40 -5.25 -2.40
CA VAL A 282 15.25 -4.66 -1.05
C VAL A 282 14.15 -3.61 -1.01
N VAL A 283 14.06 -2.74 -2.01
CA VAL A 283 12.98 -1.74 -2.10
C VAL A 283 11.60 -2.39 -2.19
N ALA A 284 11.47 -3.50 -2.92
CA ALA A 284 10.24 -4.28 -2.99
C ALA A 284 9.91 -4.95 -1.65
N ALA A 285 10.89 -5.48 -0.94
CA ALA A 285 10.68 -6.08 0.39
C ALA A 285 10.28 -5.03 1.44
N LEU A 286 10.89 -3.84 1.41
CA LEU A 286 10.54 -2.72 2.30
C LEU A 286 9.09 -2.23 2.11
N ARG A 287 8.50 -2.43 0.93
CA ARG A 287 7.10 -2.06 0.65
C ARG A 287 6.13 -2.81 1.56
N ASP A 288 6.42 -4.07 1.86
CA ASP A 288 5.49 -4.96 2.58
C ASP A 288 5.58 -4.75 4.11
N LEU A 289 6.56 -3.96 4.58
CA LEU A 289 6.73 -3.64 6.00
C LEU A 289 5.77 -2.54 6.50
N PRO A 290 5.44 -2.55 7.81
CA PRO A 290 4.79 -1.42 8.46
C PRO A 290 5.56 -0.10 8.25
N ASN A 291 4.82 1.03 8.17
CA ASN A 291 5.43 2.34 7.91
C ASN A 291 6.55 2.68 8.89
N LEU A 292 6.29 2.42 10.18
CA LEU A 292 7.25 2.64 11.27
C LEU A 292 8.56 1.87 11.03
N TRP A 293 8.45 0.58 10.75
CA TRP A 293 9.58 -0.32 10.57
C TRP A 293 10.43 0.07 9.37
N ARG A 294 9.77 0.42 8.26
CA ARG A 294 10.43 0.94 7.06
C ARG A 294 11.18 2.24 7.35
N ARG A 295 10.56 3.21 8.06
CA ARG A 295 11.19 4.49 8.41
C ARG A 295 12.44 4.27 9.27
N VAL A 296 12.36 3.40 10.28
CA VAL A 296 13.49 3.06 11.15
C VAL A 296 14.66 2.51 10.34
N PHE A 297 14.41 1.51 9.50
CA PHE A 297 15.45 0.91 8.67
C PHE A 297 16.11 1.92 7.75
N VAL A 298 15.31 2.71 7.04
CA VAL A 298 15.80 3.67 6.05
C VAL A 298 16.58 4.82 6.71
N LEU A 299 16.12 5.34 7.85
CA LEU A 299 16.84 6.38 8.59
C LEU A 299 18.20 5.89 9.09
N ARG A 300 18.26 4.64 9.58
CA ARG A 300 19.49 4.01 10.05
C ARG A 300 20.47 3.73 8.91
N GLN A 301 19.99 3.10 7.84
CA GLN A 301 20.86 2.52 6.82
C GLN A 301 21.16 3.46 5.67
N GLN A 302 20.17 4.21 5.19
CA GLN A 302 20.34 5.09 4.04
C GLN A 302 20.73 6.50 4.46
N ASP A 303 20.09 7.02 5.52
CA ASP A 303 20.32 8.38 5.98
C ASP A 303 21.38 8.46 7.11
N LEU A 304 21.92 7.30 7.53
CA LEU A 304 23.04 7.13 8.48
C LEU A 304 22.83 7.77 9.86
N PHE A 305 21.59 7.83 10.33
CA PHE A 305 21.30 8.36 11.67
C PHE A 305 21.70 7.38 12.79
N ALA A 306 22.21 7.94 13.89
CA ALA A 306 22.45 7.18 15.10
C ALA A 306 21.12 6.70 15.73
N PRO A 307 21.10 5.57 16.45
CA PRO A 307 19.87 5.01 17.04
C PRO A 307 19.08 6.04 17.86
N LYS A 308 19.80 6.84 18.65
CA LYS A 308 19.23 7.93 19.45
C LYS A 308 18.51 8.97 18.59
N GLN A 309 19.09 9.38 17.48
CA GLN A 309 18.47 10.37 16.59
C GLN A 309 17.23 9.78 15.90
N VAL A 310 17.25 8.49 15.54
CA VAL A 310 16.07 7.81 14.97
C VAL A 310 14.94 7.72 15.99
N SER A 311 15.24 7.42 17.25
CA SER A 311 14.30 7.47 18.36
C SER A 311 13.64 8.85 18.49
N GLU A 312 14.41 9.93 18.39
CA GLU A 312 13.88 11.31 18.44
C GLU A 312 13.01 11.68 17.22
N VAL A 313 13.37 11.21 16.02
CA VAL A 313 12.59 11.44 14.80
C VAL A 313 11.25 10.71 14.82
N VAL A 314 11.26 9.47 15.29
CA VAL A 314 10.11 8.55 15.23
C VAL A 314 9.25 8.59 16.49
N ASP A 315 9.74 9.26 17.55
CA ASP A 315 9.10 9.40 18.86
C ASP A 315 8.80 8.03 19.51
N ARG A 316 9.85 7.20 19.61
CA ARG A 316 9.80 5.85 20.20
C ARG A 316 11.01 5.59 21.07
N ALA A 317 10.90 4.63 21.98
CA ALA A 317 11.98 4.29 22.92
C ALA A 317 13.18 3.66 22.19
N LEU A 318 14.39 3.89 22.70
CA LEU A 318 15.64 3.49 22.03
C LEU A 318 15.76 1.97 21.86
N ASP A 319 15.38 1.23 22.90
CA ASP A 319 15.29 -0.23 22.91
C ASP A 319 14.31 -0.75 21.84
N GLU A 320 13.14 -0.11 21.70
CA GLU A 320 12.18 -0.45 20.66
C GLU A 320 12.75 -0.23 19.24
N ILE A 321 13.54 0.83 19.04
CA ILE A 321 14.19 1.10 17.75
C ILE A 321 15.21 0.01 17.38
N GLU A 322 16.00 -0.45 18.35
CA GLU A 322 16.97 -1.53 18.14
C GLU A 322 16.27 -2.86 17.83
N ASP A 323 15.24 -3.20 18.60
CA ASP A 323 14.40 -4.39 18.36
C ASP A 323 13.73 -4.36 16.98
N ILE A 324 13.17 -3.22 16.58
CA ILE A 324 12.56 -3.04 15.25
C ILE A 324 13.62 -3.23 14.18
N PHE A 325 14.80 -2.64 14.34
CA PHE A 325 15.87 -2.73 13.35
C PHE A 325 16.36 -4.18 13.17
N GLU A 326 16.53 -4.93 14.27
CA GLU A 326 16.90 -6.34 14.22
C GLU A 326 15.83 -7.17 13.48
N LYS A 327 14.55 -6.99 13.82
CA LYS A 327 13.44 -7.70 13.18
C LYS A 327 13.33 -7.39 11.69
N VAL A 328 13.51 -6.13 11.30
CA VAL A 328 13.49 -5.73 9.90
C VAL A 328 14.67 -6.34 9.15
N SER A 329 15.86 -6.33 9.74
CA SER A 329 17.06 -6.92 9.14
C SER A 329 16.87 -8.41 8.88
N ALA A 330 16.40 -9.16 9.88
CA ALA A 330 16.10 -10.58 9.75
C ALA A 330 15.01 -10.87 8.71
N PHE A 331 13.97 -10.04 8.65
CA PHE A 331 12.93 -10.14 7.62
C PHE A 331 13.49 -9.92 6.21
N LEU A 332 14.34 -8.91 6.03
CA LEU A 332 14.96 -8.62 4.73
C LEU A 332 15.89 -9.74 4.29
N ASP A 333 16.72 -10.28 5.19
CA ASP A 333 17.60 -11.41 4.87
C ASP A 333 16.81 -12.65 4.47
N ALA A 334 15.73 -12.98 5.21
CA ALA A 334 14.85 -14.09 4.84
C ALA A 334 14.20 -13.87 3.47
N ARG A 335 13.72 -12.65 3.20
CA ARG A 335 13.04 -12.30 1.94
C ARG A 335 14.00 -12.28 0.75
N LEU A 336 15.24 -11.87 0.95
CA LEU A 336 16.28 -11.89 -0.08
C LEU A 336 16.77 -13.32 -0.35
N ALA A 337 16.90 -14.15 0.69
CA ALA A 337 17.23 -15.56 0.55
C ALA A 337 16.17 -16.33 -0.27
N GLU A 338 14.88 -16.03 -0.10
CA GLU A 338 13.80 -16.56 -0.95
C GLU A 338 13.97 -16.21 -2.43
N TRP A 339 14.60 -15.07 -2.74
CA TRP A 339 14.88 -14.61 -4.11
C TRP A 339 16.27 -15.02 -4.61
N GLY A 340 17.04 -15.77 -3.83
CA GLY A 340 18.40 -16.18 -4.15
C GLY A 340 19.41 -15.02 -4.17
N ALA A 341 19.09 -13.92 -3.49
CA ALA A 341 19.96 -12.76 -3.35
C ALA A 341 20.83 -12.84 -2.09
N ASP A 342 21.99 -12.18 -2.15
CA ASP A 342 22.91 -12.01 -1.01
C ASP A 342 22.26 -11.18 0.11
N SER A 343 22.87 -11.20 1.30
CA SER A 343 22.35 -10.47 2.48
C SER A 343 22.18 -8.97 2.18
N TRP A 344 21.21 -8.32 2.85
CA TRP A 344 21.00 -6.89 2.61
C TRP A 344 22.25 -6.07 2.98
N GLU A 345 23.03 -6.52 3.96
CA GLU A 345 24.28 -5.87 4.35
C GLU A 345 25.33 -5.87 3.24
N GLU A 346 25.45 -6.95 2.47
CA GLU A 346 26.38 -7.05 1.34
C GLU A 346 25.95 -6.17 0.16
N ILE A 347 24.64 -6.08 -0.09
CA ILE A 347 24.06 -5.22 -1.13
C ILE A 347 24.32 -3.73 -0.84
N PHE A 348 24.27 -3.33 0.44
CA PHE A 348 24.56 -1.94 0.82
C PHE A 348 26.06 -1.66 1.03
N ARG A 349 26.87 -2.64 1.48
CA ARG A 349 28.33 -2.49 1.58
C ARG A 349 29.03 -2.39 0.23
N SER A 350 28.50 -3.01 -0.83
CA SER A 350 29.10 -2.90 -2.18
C SER A 350 28.96 -1.51 -2.82
N LYS A 351 28.14 -0.64 -2.24
CA LYS A 351 27.88 0.74 -2.70
C LYS A 351 28.54 1.84 -1.86
N GLY A 352 29.13 1.52 -0.72
CA GLY A 352 29.94 2.46 0.09
C GLY A 352 31.41 2.37 -0.27
#